data_AF-A0AAJ6ZR10-F1
#
_entry.id   AF-A0AAJ6ZR10-F1
#
_cell.length_a   1.000
_cell.length_b   1.000
_cell.length_c   1.000
_cell.angle_alpha   90.00
_cell.angle_beta   90.00
_cell.angle_gamma   90.00
#
_symmetry.space_group_name_H-M   'P 1'
#
loop_
_entity.id
_entity.type
_entity.pdbx_description
1 polymer ?
#
loop_
_entity_poly.entity_id
_entity_poly.type
_entity_poly.pdbx_seq_one_letter_code
_entity_poly.pdbx_strand_id
1 'polypeptide(L)'
;MAYNNSVLVGNWNEERLKNEYEFKLFLRKRDRHELLLQRSRTLFSNLLKERPLAISGTYVLYGFNVQVVATDMPVKGQTKGSKPRYGLALSSLVRERQVDYVQNICDGCLMTLSPITTPCCRNTFVILSTNGDASRGEKMNYGDEFLLKAENYGEPEAAPLYVRFTPEGAPAPADRMPLQLSNNLDSCCRWTTVPLLPCDRLEGLGSPIKTSTKLLIKNCVADKNLCVMNQSWMQTFFGPECGVTCRNYVDIHKRCTAENIFSLVSDVETKTKE
;
A
#
# COMPACT_ATOMS: atom_id res chain seq x y z
N MET A 1 -42.34 9.17 -27.71
CA MET A 1 -41.96 7.76 -27.96
C MET A 1 -40.57 7.77 -28.58
N ALA A 2 -39.62 7.02 -28.02
CA ALA A 2 -38.30 6.84 -28.62
C ALA A 2 -38.36 5.59 -29.52
N TYR A 3 -37.94 5.72 -30.77
CA TYR A 3 -37.90 4.63 -31.73
C TYR A 3 -36.49 4.03 -31.80
N ASN A 4 -36.37 2.77 -32.18
CA ASN A 4 -35.06 2.13 -32.40
C ASN A 4 -34.36 2.82 -33.59
N ASN A 5 -33.04 2.92 -33.56
CA ASN A 5 -32.20 3.50 -34.61
C ASN A 5 -32.28 2.73 -35.96
N SER A 6 -32.95 1.58 -35.99
CA SER A 6 -33.32 0.84 -37.19
C SER A 6 -34.59 1.35 -37.88
N VAL A 7 -35.36 2.22 -37.22
CA VAL A 7 -36.63 2.78 -37.71
C VAL A 7 -36.39 4.20 -38.21
N LEU A 8 -36.76 4.47 -39.46
CA LEU A 8 -36.50 5.74 -40.14
C LEU A 8 -37.52 6.82 -39.75
N VAL A 9 -37.53 7.22 -38.47
CA VAL A 9 -38.47 8.21 -37.93
C VAL A 9 -37.69 9.31 -37.18
N GLY A 10 -38.07 10.57 -37.37
CA GLY A 10 -37.42 11.71 -36.71
C GLY A 10 -35.98 11.94 -37.19
N ASN A 11 -35.06 12.23 -36.27
CA ASN A 11 -33.64 12.51 -36.55
C ASN A 11 -32.80 11.24 -36.73
N TRP A 12 -33.40 10.14 -37.21
CA TRP A 12 -32.77 8.83 -37.37
C TRP A 12 -31.42 8.88 -38.11
N ASN A 13 -31.29 9.77 -39.11
CA ASN A 13 -30.07 9.90 -39.90
C ASN A 13 -28.91 10.51 -39.09
N GLU A 14 -29.19 11.55 -38.29
CA GLU A 14 -28.19 12.17 -37.41
C GLU A 14 -27.77 11.22 -36.29
N GLU A 15 -28.73 10.51 -35.68
CA GLU A 15 -28.47 9.51 -34.64
C GLU A 15 -27.61 8.35 -35.18
N ARG A 16 -27.89 7.88 -36.39
CA ARG A 16 -27.09 6.86 -37.06
C ARG A 16 -25.67 7.35 -37.38
N LEU A 17 -25.51 8.55 -37.95
CA LEU A 17 -24.19 9.13 -38.22
C LEU A 17 -23.37 9.33 -36.94
N LYS A 18 -24.01 9.79 -35.86
CA LYS A 18 -23.38 9.92 -34.55
C LYS A 18 -22.90 8.57 -34.03
N ASN A 19 -23.74 7.54 -34.09
CA ASN A 19 -23.39 6.18 -33.65
C ASN A 19 -22.22 5.60 -34.48
N GLU A 20 -22.22 5.78 -35.80
CA GLU A 20 -21.11 5.37 -36.65
C GLU A 20 -19.80 6.10 -36.31
N TYR A 21 -19.87 7.40 -36.01
CA TYR A 21 -18.72 8.19 -35.59
C TYR A 21 -18.18 7.72 -34.22
N GLU A 22 -19.05 7.54 -33.22
CA GLU A 22 -18.67 7.03 -31.90
C GLU A 22 -18.04 5.63 -31.99
N PHE A 23 -18.60 4.76 -32.84
CA PHE A 23 -18.04 3.43 -33.08
C PHE A 23 -16.66 3.48 -33.74
N LYS A 24 -16.47 4.32 -34.77
CA LYS A 24 -15.15 4.52 -35.39
C LYS A 24 -14.13 5.10 -34.41
N LEU A 25 -14.54 6.03 -33.55
CA LEU A 25 -13.70 6.59 -32.50
C LEU A 25 -13.31 5.53 -31.47
N PHE A 26 -14.26 4.68 -31.06
CA PHE A 26 -14.01 3.56 -30.18
C PHE A 26 -12.99 2.58 -30.78
N LEU A 27 -13.15 2.18 -32.04
CA LEU A 27 -12.21 1.30 -32.73
C LEU A 27 -10.80 1.91 -32.79
N ARG A 28 -10.68 3.19 -33.15
CA ARG A 28 -9.39 3.90 -33.15
C ARG A 28 -8.74 3.90 -31.76
N LYS A 29 -9.50 4.18 -30.70
CA LYS A 29 -8.98 4.16 -29.32
C LYS A 29 -8.58 2.75 -28.88
N ARG A 30 -9.35 1.74 -29.25
CA ARG A 30 -9.07 0.33 -28.97
C ARG A 30 -7.75 -0.11 -29.60
N ASP A 31 -7.56 0.21 -30.88
CA ASP A 31 -6.38 -0.20 -31.64
C ASP A 31 -5.11 0.51 -31.10
N ARG A 32 -5.26 1.72 -30.54
CA ARG A 32 -4.19 2.47 -29.86
C ARG A 32 -4.00 2.12 -28.38
N HIS A 33 -4.78 1.20 -27.81
CA HIS A 33 -4.73 0.85 -26.39
C HIS A 33 -5.04 2.03 -25.43
N GLU A 34 -5.85 2.97 -25.91
CA GLU A 34 -6.25 4.18 -25.16
C GLU A 34 -7.57 4.01 -24.40
N LEU A 35 -8.24 2.85 -24.53
CA LEU A 35 -9.45 2.59 -23.76
C LEU A 35 -9.12 2.50 -22.27
N LEU A 36 -9.94 3.14 -21.43
CA LEU A 36 -9.82 3.10 -19.98
C LEU A 36 -9.76 1.66 -19.45
N LEU A 37 -10.53 0.74 -20.05
CA LEU A 37 -10.53 -0.68 -19.69
C LEU A 37 -9.20 -1.38 -20.01
N GLN A 38 -8.53 -1.01 -21.11
CA GLN A 38 -7.21 -1.56 -21.43
C GLN A 38 -6.16 -1.00 -20.46
N ARG A 39 -6.17 0.32 -20.23
CA ARG A 39 -5.25 0.99 -19.30
C ARG A 39 -5.41 0.49 -17.86
N SER A 40 -6.64 0.33 -17.39
CA SER A 40 -6.89 -0.17 -16.04
C SER A 40 -6.39 -1.61 -15.87
N ARG A 41 -6.65 -2.49 -16.85
CA ARG A 41 -6.13 -3.87 -16.84
C ARG A 41 -4.61 -3.91 -16.79
N THR A 42 -3.94 -3.08 -17.59
CA THR A 42 -2.47 -2.96 -17.57
C THR A 42 -1.97 -2.51 -16.19
N LEU A 43 -2.56 -1.44 -15.63
CA LEU A 43 -2.25 -0.95 -14.30
C LEU A 43 -2.44 -2.04 -13.23
N PHE A 44 -3.57 -2.75 -13.23
CA PHE A 44 -3.80 -3.85 -12.30
C PHE A 44 -2.78 -4.96 -12.47
N SER A 45 -2.44 -5.33 -13.71
CA SER A 45 -1.45 -6.36 -13.99
C SER A 45 -0.06 -6.00 -13.47
N ASN A 46 0.31 -4.72 -13.49
CA ASN A 46 1.59 -4.24 -12.98
C ASN A 46 1.61 -4.19 -11.45
N LEU A 47 0.56 -3.65 -10.83
CA LEU A 47 0.49 -3.43 -9.38
C LEU A 47 0.22 -4.72 -8.60
N LEU A 48 -0.60 -5.63 -9.14
CA LEU A 48 -0.94 -6.90 -8.52
C LEU A 48 -0.04 -8.06 -8.96
N LYS A 49 1.01 -7.78 -9.75
CA LYS A 49 2.02 -8.78 -10.10
C LYS A 49 2.66 -9.31 -8.82
N GLU A 50 2.53 -10.63 -8.62
CA GLU A 50 3.04 -11.31 -7.44
C GLU A 50 4.55 -11.18 -7.32
N ARG A 51 5.03 -11.06 -6.08
CA ARG A 51 6.46 -10.93 -5.79
C ARG A 51 6.87 -11.86 -4.67
N PRO A 52 7.92 -12.68 -4.86
CA PRO A 52 8.42 -13.49 -3.76
C PRO A 52 8.96 -12.56 -2.67
N LEU A 53 8.58 -12.87 -1.43
CA LEU A 53 9.25 -12.37 -0.25
C LEU A 53 10.57 -13.12 -0.05
N ALA A 54 11.43 -12.63 0.84
CA ALA A 54 12.69 -13.30 1.13
C ALA A 54 12.46 -14.68 1.76
N ILE A 55 12.69 -15.72 0.99
CA ILE A 55 12.42 -17.09 1.43
C ILE A 55 13.40 -17.45 2.54
N SER A 56 12.86 -17.68 3.75
CA SER A 56 13.48 -18.47 4.82
C SER A 56 14.52 -17.72 5.65
N GLY A 57 14.05 -16.80 6.49
CA GLY A 57 14.83 -16.23 7.58
C GLY A 57 14.02 -16.07 8.85
N THR A 58 14.52 -16.60 9.98
CA THR A 58 13.93 -16.34 11.31
C THR A 58 13.88 -14.84 11.65
N TYR A 59 14.73 -14.04 10.99
CA TYR A 59 14.92 -12.63 11.23
C TYR A 59 14.69 -11.80 9.98
N VAL A 60 14.28 -10.55 10.20
CA VAL A 60 14.15 -9.54 9.14
C VAL A 60 15.54 -9.10 8.69
N LEU A 61 15.79 -9.09 7.38
CA LEU A 61 17.09 -8.79 6.79
C LEU A 61 17.04 -7.52 5.91
N TYR A 62 18.14 -6.76 5.90
CA TYR A 62 18.31 -5.61 5.00
C TYR A 62 18.48 -6.04 3.54
N GLY A 63 17.92 -5.27 2.62
CA GLY A 63 18.03 -5.49 1.16
C GLY A 63 17.16 -6.62 0.61
N PHE A 64 16.12 -7.00 1.36
CA PHE A 64 15.18 -8.08 1.05
C PHE A 64 13.73 -7.57 1.07
N ASN A 65 12.86 -8.27 0.33
CA ASN A 65 11.44 -7.95 0.23
C ASN A 65 10.68 -8.31 1.51
N VAL A 66 9.91 -7.36 2.02
CA VAL A 66 9.05 -7.49 3.19
C VAL A 66 7.67 -6.90 2.93
N GLN A 67 6.69 -7.32 3.71
CA GLN A 67 5.40 -6.65 3.83
C GLN A 67 5.24 -6.09 5.24
N VAL A 68 4.59 -4.93 5.33
CA VAL A 68 4.17 -4.34 6.61
C VAL A 68 2.69 -4.68 6.79
N VAL A 69 2.37 -5.51 7.79
CA VAL A 69 1.01 -6.02 7.98
C VAL A 69 0.49 -5.68 9.37
N ALA A 70 -0.68 -5.06 9.46
CA ALA A 70 -1.45 -4.92 10.70
C ALA A 70 -2.19 -6.23 10.98
N THR A 71 -1.54 -7.16 11.69
CA THR A 71 -2.01 -8.54 11.90
C THR A 71 -3.25 -8.63 12.78
N ASP A 72 -3.41 -7.74 13.75
CA ASP A 72 -4.52 -7.78 14.71
C ASP A 72 -5.76 -6.97 14.25
N MET A 73 -5.68 -6.31 13.09
CA MET A 73 -6.77 -5.49 12.59
C MET A 73 -7.79 -6.31 11.77
N PRO A 74 -9.09 -6.20 12.09
CA PRO A 74 -10.13 -6.91 11.35
C PRO A 74 -10.41 -6.26 10.00
N VAL A 75 -10.70 -7.09 9.00
CA VAL A 75 -11.17 -6.64 7.69
C VAL A 75 -12.65 -6.24 7.77
N LYS A 76 -12.99 -5.00 7.40
CA LYS A 76 -14.38 -4.52 7.36
C LYS A 76 -15.14 -5.12 6.16
N GLY A 77 -16.45 -5.30 6.31
CA GLY A 77 -17.34 -5.75 5.23
C GLY A 77 -17.57 -7.26 5.18
N GLN A 78 -17.28 -7.98 6.25
CA GLN A 78 -17.60 -9.41 6.32
C GLN A 78 -19.10 -9.65 6.43
N THR A 79 -19.57 -10.63 5.66
CA THR A 79 -20.95 -11.13 5.73
C THR A 79 -21.22 -11.68 7.13
N LYS A 80 -22.36 -11.31 7.73
CA LYS A 80 -22.80 -11.84 9.03
C LYS A 80 -22.77 -13.37 8.99
N GLY A 81 -21.87 -13.99 9.77
CA GLY A 81 -21.74 -15.45 9.87
C GLY A 81 -20.38 -16.04 9.44
N SER A 82 -19.51 -15.27 8.77
CA SER A 82 -18.12 -15.71 8.49
C SER A 82 -17.20 -15.48 9.69
N LYS A 83 -16.17 -16.32 9.85
CA LYS A 83 -15.08 -16.08 10.80
C LYS A 83 -14.38 -14.76 10.45
N PRO A 84 -14.09 -13.89 11.45
CA PRO A 84 -13.37 -12.64 11.23
C PRO A 84 -12.00 -12.90 10.61
N ARG A 85 -11.75 -12.26 9.46
CA ARG A 85 -10.44 -12.24 8.79
C ARG A 85 -9.68 -11.04 9.32
N TYR A 86 -8.44 -11.29 9.70
CA TYR A 86 -7.53 -10.28 10.19
C TYR A 86 -6.36 -10.12 9.21
N GLY A 87 -5.64 -9.01 9.36
CA GLY A 87 -4.49 -8.69 8.51
C GLY A 87 -4.83 -7.65 7.46
N LEU A 88 -4.22 -6.48 7.58
CA LEU A 88 -4.22 -5.46 6.54
C LEU A 88 -2.77 -5.14 6.14
N ALA A 89 -2.45 -5.29 4.85
CA ALA A 89 -1.11 -5.03 4.34
C ALA A 89 -0.99 -3.58 3.85
N LEU A 90 0.09 -2.91 4.24
CA LEU A 90 0.42 -1.58 3.74
C LEU A 90 0.63 -1.64 2.23
N SER A 91 -0.10 -0.83 1.50
CA SER A 91 -0.20 -0.89 0.04
C SER A 91 -0.12 0.51 -0.55
N SER A 92 0.49 0.65 -1.72
CA SER A 92 0.37 1.87 -2.52
C SER A 92 -0.99 1.98 -3.18
N LEU A 93 -1.55 3.20 -3.25
CA LEU A 93 -2.83 3.51 -3.88
C LEU A 93 -2.62 4.46 -5.06
N VAL A 94 -3.07 4.01 -6.24
CA VAL A 94 -3.26 4.86 -7.42
C VAL A 94 -4.71 5.31 -7.46
N ARG A 95 -4.94 6.63 -7.55
CA ARG A 95 -6.28 7.23 -7.55
C ARG A 95 -6.97 7.07 -8.90
N GLU A 96 -8.31 7.19 -8.90
CA GLU A 96 -9.13 7.13 -10.12
C GLU A 96 -8.69 8.11 -11.20
N ARG A 97 -8.40 9.34 -10.79
CA ARG A 97 -7.93 10.39 -11.71
C ARG A 97 -6.55 10.10 -12.29
N GLN A 98 -5.78 9.16 -11.71
CA GLN A 98 -4.42 8.84 -12.14
C GLN A 98 -4.34 7.71 -13.16
N VAL A 99 -5.38 6.88 -13.31
CA VAL A 99 -5.36 5.69 -14.18
C VAL A 99 -5.10 6.04 -15.66
N ASP A 100 -5.50 7.24 -16.08
CA ASP A 100 -5.33 7.67 -17.46
C ASP A 100 -3.87 7.94 -17.84
N TYR A 101 -3.02 8.31 -16.89
CA TYR A 101 -1.63 8.72 -17.16
C TYR A 101 -0.58 7.92 -16.39
N VAL A 102 -0.96 7.21 -15.33
CA VAL A 102 -0.08 6.38 -14.51
C VAL A 102 -0.36 4.91 -14.80
N GLN A 103 0.69 4.13 -15.08
CA GLN A 103 0.58 2.67 -15.31
C GLN A 103 1.34 1.84 -14.26
N ASN A 104 2.06 2.52 -13.36
CA ASN A 104 2.92 1.95 -12.32
C ASN A 104 2.85 2.78 -11.04
N ILE A 105 3.56 2.40 -9.99
CA ILE A 105 3.65 3.23 -8.79
C ILE A 105 4.48 4.48 -9.11
N CYS A 106 4.04 5.67 -8.67
CA CYS A 106 4.72 6.93 -8.94
C CYS A 106 4.92 7.76 -7.66
N ASP A 107 5.70 8.84 -7.80
CA ASP A 107 5.83 9.87 -6.77
C ASP A 107 4.46 10.46 -6.42
N GLY A 108 4.20 10.68 -5.13
CA GLY A 108 2.93 11.18 -4.61
C GLY A 108 1.78 10.16 -4.56
N CYS A 109 2.02 8.89 -4.89
CA CYS A 109 1.05 7.82 -4.62
C CYS A 109 0.74 7.76 -3.13
N LEU A 110 -0.55 7.74 -2.77
CA LEU A 110 -0.96 7.61 -1.37
C LEU A 110 -0.68 6.19 -0.89
N MET A 111 -0.57 6.00 0.41
CA MET A 111 -0.49 4.67 1.02
C MET A 111 -1.82 4.35 1.70
N THR A 112 -2.27 3.11 1.63
CA THR A 112 -3.46 2.58 2.32
C THR A 112 -3.14 1.23 2.97
N LEU A 113 -4.09 0.71 3.74
CA LEU A 113 -4.04 -0.62 4.31
C LEU A 113 -5.08 -1.51 3.64
N SER A 114 -4.63 -2.52 2.93
CA SER A 114 -5.48 -3.37 2.11
C SER A 114 -5.71 -4.74 2.73
N PRO A 115 -6.92 -5.33 2.58
CA PRO A 115 -7.16 -6.73 2.91
C PRO A 115 -6.37 -7.73 2.03
N ILE A 116 -5.77 -7.26 0.93
CA ILE A 116 -4.95 -8.07 0.03
C ILE A 116 -3.55 -8.23 0.67
N THR A 117 -3.37 -9.34 1.38
CA THR A 117 -2.11 -9.72 2.03
C THR A 117 -1.19 -10.55 1.12
N THR A 118 -1.65 -10.96 -0.06
CA THR A 118 -0.80 -11.66 -1.04
C THR A 118 0.33 -10.73 -1.51
N PRO A 119 1.61 -11.14 -1.43
CA PRO A 119 2.75 -10.33 -1.86
C PRO A 119 2.68 -9.92 -3.33
N CYS A 120 2.63 -8.62 -3.60
CA CYS A 120 2.62 -8.03 -4.93
C CYS A 120 3.39 -6.70 -4.96
N CYS A 121 3.73 -6.22 -6.16
CA CYS A 121 4.48 -4.96 -6.34
C CYS A 121 3.97 -3.80 -5.48
N ARG A 122 2.65 -3.73 -5.25
CA ARG A 122 1.98 -2.68 -4.49
C ARG A 122 2.19 -2.73 -2.98
N ASN A 123 2.38 -3.91 -2.39
CA ASN A 123 2.42 -4.12 -0.94
C ASN A 123 3.74 -4.72 -0.43
N THR A 124 4.72 -4.88 -1.31
CA THR A 124 6.08 -5.30 -0.97
C THR A 124 7.06 -4.14 -0.98
N PHE A 125 7.90 -4.06 0.05
CA PHE A 125 8.92 -3.05 0.21
C PHE A 125 10.28 -3.69 0.44
N VAL A 126 11.35 -3.00 0.09
CA VAL A 126 12.72 -3.39 0.45
C VAL A 126 13.15 -2.53 1.63
N ILE A 127 13.60 -3.18 2.70
CA ILE A 127 14.18 -2.49 3.86
C ILE A 127 15.60 -2.09 3.54
N LEU A 128 15.92 -0.80 3.67
CA LEU A 128 17.26 -0.27 3.53
C LEU A 128 17.70 0.41 4.83
N SER A 129 18.97 0.31 5.18
CA SER A 129 19.54 1.09 6.28
C SER A 129 19.72 2.55 5.87
N THR A 130 19.53 3.48 6.80
CA THR A 130 19.76 4.92 6.56
C THR A 130 21.23 5.30 6.49
N ASN A 131 22.10 4.56 7.21
CA ASN A 131 23.49 4.96 7.43
C ASN A 131 24.45 4.41 6.36
N GLY A 132 23.96 3.62 5.40
CA GLY A 132 24.78 3.04 4.33
C GLY A 132 25.72 1.92 4.77
N ASP A 133 25.88 1.71 6.08
CA ASP A 133 26.79 0.70 6.65
C ASP A 133 26.24 -0.73 6.55
N ALA A 134 24.92 -0.90 6.60
CA ALA A 134 24.33 -2.24 6.65
C ALA A 134 24.41 -2.93 5.29
N SER A 135 25.07 -4.08 5.26
CA SER A 135 25.19 -4.90 4.06
C SER A 135 23.90 -5.67 3.78
N ARG A 136 23.64 -5.98 2.51
CA ARG A 136 22.51 -6.83 2.13
C ARG A 136 22.61 -8.19 2.84
N GLY A 137 21.54 -8.58 3.53
CA GLY A 137 21.47 -9.83 4.30
C GLY A 137 21.86 -9.71 5.77
N GLU A 138 22.24 -8.53 6.23
CA GLU A 138 22.42 -8.26 7.65
C GLU A 138 21.07 -8.22 8.39
N LYS A 139 21.07 -8.64 9.66
CA LYS A 139 19.87 -8.66 10.50
C LYS A 139 19.49 -7.25 10.93
N MET A 140 18.20 -6.95 10.85
CA MET A 140 17.66 -5.71 11.39
C MET A 140 17.40 -5.85 12.88
N ASN A 141 17.85 -4.88 13.67
CA ASN A 141 17.65 -4.85 15.12
C ASN A 141 16.59 -3.81 15.51
N TYR A 142 15.99 -3.99 16.69
CA TYR A 142 15.11 -2.98 17.28
C TYR A 142 15.87 -1.69 17.56
N GLY A 143 15.27 -0.55 17.22
CA GLY A 143 15.90 0.76 17.34
C GLY A 143 16.69 1.21 16.12
N ASP A 144 17.02 0.32 15.19
CA ASP A 144 17.69 0.71 13.95
C ASP A 144 16.82 1.66 13.12
N GLU A 145 17.46 2.66 12.51
CA GLU A 145 16.81 3.53 11.52
C GLU A 145 16.85 2.88 10.14
N PHE A 146 15.69 2.83 9.49
CA PHE A 146 15.53 2.22 8.19
C PHE A 146 14.60 3.01 7.28
N LEU A 147 14.65 2.67 6.00
CA LEU A 147 13.82 3.20 4.93
C LEU A 147 13.01 2.05 4.33
N LEU A 148 11.75 2.33 4.00
CA LEU A 148 10.91 1.42 3.22
C LEU A 148 10.91 1.87 1.77
N LYS A 149 11.65 1.16 0.92
CA LYS A 149 11.69 1.41 -0.52
C LYS A 149 10.60 0.61 -1.22
N ALA A 150 9.70 1.27 -1.94
CA ALA A 150 8.82 0.64 -2.92
C ALA A 150 9.58 0.50 -4.24
N GLU A 151 9.62 -0.71 -4.79
CA GLU A 151 10.25 -0.94 -6.09
C GLU A 151 9.23 -0.78 -7.22
N ASN A 152 9.52 0.12 -8.15
CA ASN A 152 8.76 0.21 -9.39
C ASN A 152 9.24 -0.87 -10.36
N TYR A 153 8.60 -2.03 -10.31
CA TYR A 153 9.01 -3.15 -11.16
C TYR A 153 8.57 -3.05 -12.62
N GLY A 154 7.63 -2.15 -12.94
CA GLY A 154 7.26 -1.88 -14.33
C GLY A 154 8.34 -1.08 -15.05
N GLU A 155 9.09 -0.26 -14.30
CA GLU A 155 10.19 0.57 -14.80
C GLU A 155 11.38 0.48 -13.83
N PRO A 156 12.25 -0.54 -13.95
CA PRO A 156 13.37 -0.76 -13.03
C PRO A 156 14.38 0.39 -12.97
N GLU A 157 14.46 1.19 -14.03
CA GLU A 157 15.33 2.38 -14.12
C GLU A 157 14.71 3.63 -13.46
N ALA A 158 13.44 3.55 -13.03
CA ALA A 158 12.77 4.67 -12.38
C ALA A 158 13.43 5.00 -11.04
N ALA A 159 13.31 6.27 -10.64
CA ALA A 159 13.80 6.73 -9.34
C ALA A 159 13.18 5.89 -8.20
N PRO A 160 13.97 5.54 -7.17
CA PRO A 160 13.46 4.78 -6.04
C PRO A 160 12.40 5.60 -5.29
N LEU A 161 11.34 4.93 -4.86
CA LEU A 161 10.26 5.54 -4.10
C LEU A 161 10.32 5.07 -2.65
N TYR A 162 10.18 5.99 -1.71
CA TYR A 162 10.26 5.72 -0.28
C TYR A 162 8.94 6.06 0.42
N VAL A 163 8.58 5.30 1.45
CA VAL A 163 7.42 5.60 2.28
C VAL A 163 7.73 6.82 3.15
N ARG A 164 7.05 7.93 2.86
CA ARG A 164 7.22 9.22 3.52
C ARG A 164 5.98 9.55 4.34
N PHE A 165 6.19 9.98 5.58
CA PHE A 165 5.14 10.57 6.41
C PHE A 165 5.27 12.08 6.43
N THR A 166 4.29 12.79 5.88
CA THR A 166 4.26 14.26 5.96
C THR A 166 3.29 14.69 7.06
N PRO A 167 3.78 15.17 8.23
CA PRO A 167 2.89 15.70 9.26
C PRO A 167 2.14 16.92 8.74
N GLU A 168 0.86 17.05 9.08
CA GLU A 168 0.07 18.22 8.73
C GLU A 168 0.64 19.46 9.44
N GLY A 169 1.30 20.34 8.68
CA GLY A 169 1.79 21.65 9.15
C GLY A 169 0.85 22.81 8.81
N ALA A 170 -0.28 22.57 8.16
CA ALA A 170 -1.22 23.60 7.71
C ALA A 170 -2.66 23.11 7.92
N PRO A 171 -3.67 24.01 8.07
CA PRO A 171 -5.07 23.65 8.03
C PRO A 171 -5.42 23.15 6.62
N ALA A 172 -5.13 21.87 6.37
CA ALA A 172 -5.52 21.14 5.18
C ALA A 172 -6.85 20.43 5.43
N PRO A 173 -7.61 20.08 4.38
CA PRO A 173 -8.81 19.28 4.55
C PRO A 173 -8.46 17.97 5.28
N ALA A 174 -9.28 17.58 6.26
CA ALA A 174 -9.13 16.39 7.11
C ALA A 174 -9.05 15.04 6.36
N ASP A 175 -9.10 15.09 5.03
CA ASP A 175 -9.12 13.97 4.09
C ASP A 175 -7.75 13.71 3.44
N ARG A 176 -6.69 14.43 3.87
CA ARG A 176 -5.33 14.14 3.40
C ARG A 176 -4.75 12.98 4.18
N MET A 177 -4.62 11.84 3.50
CA MET A 177 -3.77 10.75 3.97
C MET A 177 -2.30 11.20 3.95
N PRO A 178 -1.61 11.24 5.11
CA PRO A 178 -0.29 11.86 5.22
C PRO A 178 0.85 10.93 4.77
N LEU A 179 0.58 9.63 4.59
CA LEU A 179 1.56 8.69 4.06
C LEU A 179 1.48 8.64 2.54
N GLN A 180 2.63 8.86 1.91
CA GLN A 180 2.77 8.86 0.46
C GLN A 180 4.10 8.21 0.08
N LEU A 181 4.21 7.79 -1.17
CA LEU A 181 5.48 7.45 -1.78
C LEU A 181 6.14 8.70 -2.31
N SER A 182 7.43 8.84 -2.02
CA SER A 182 8.24 10.00 -2.38
C SER A 182 9.54 9.55 -3.03
N ASN A 183 9.91 10.17 -4.15
CA ASN A 183 11.27 10.04 -4.70
C ASN A 183 12.31 10.87 -3.90
N ASN A 184 11.85 11.85 -3.12
CA ASN A 184 12.70 12.66 -2.28
C ASN A 184 13.04 11.90 -1.01
N LEU A 185 14.32 11.62 -0.83
CA LEU A 185 14.86 11.02 0.39
C LEU A 185 15.09 12.12 1.43
N ASP A 186 14.11 12.34 2.29
CA ASP A 186 14.21 13.28 3.40
C ASP A 186 14.12 12.55 4.76
N SER A 187 14.30 13.31 5.84
CA SER A 187 14.23 12.76 7.20
C SER A 187 12.84 12.18 7.53
N CYS A 188 11.78 12.61 6.83
CA CYS A 188 10.41 12.12 6.99
C CYS A 188 10.20 10.71 6.41
N CYS A 189 11.13 10.21 5.59
CA CYS A 189 11.16 8.83 5.11
C CYS A 189 11.79 7.84 6.10
N ARG A 190 12.35 8.32 7.22
CA ARG A 190 13.03 7.47 8.21
C ARG A 190 12.05 6.87 9.22
N TRP A 191 12.18 5.56 9.40
CA TRP A 191 11.39 4.76 10.31
C TRP A 191 12.30 4.02 11.28
N THR A 192 11.78 3.68 12.44
CA THR A 192 12.43 2.82 13.42
C THR A 192 11.41 1.83 14.00
N THR A 193 11.89 0.73 14.55
CA THR A 193 11.04 -0.27 15.18
C THR A 193 11.21 -0.26 16.69
N VAL A 194 10.11 -0.47 17.40
CA VAL A 194 10.07 -0.51 18.87
C VAL A 194 9.36 -1.79 19.32
N PRO A 195 9.88 -2.48 20.35
CA PRO A 195 9.18 -3.60 20.96
C PRO A 195 7.76 -3.21 21.44
N LEU A 196 6.83 -4.16 21.30
CA LEU A 196 5.42 -3.93 21.63
C LEU A 196 5.23 -3.63 23.13
N LEU A 197 5.84 -4.43 24.00
CA LEU A 197 5.71 -4.31 25.45
C LEU A 197 6.63 -3.22 25.99
N PRO A 198 6.13 -2.31 26.85
CA PRO A 198 6.95 -1.23 27.42
C PRO A 198 8.18 -1.72 28.20
N CYS A 199 8.07 -2.85 28.91
CA CYS A 199 9.16 -3.43 29.70
C CYS A 199 10.35 -3.85 28.82
N ASP A 200 10.05 -4.39 27.64
CA ASP A 200 11.07 -4.95 26.74
C ASP A 200 11.74 -3.86 25.88
N ARG A 201 11.32 -2.59 25.98
CA ARG A 201 11.84 -1.53 25.10
C ARG A 201 13.31 -1.21 25.34
N LEU A 202 13.75 -1.26 26.59
CA LEU A 202 15.15 -1.02 26.96
C LEU A 202 16.00 -2.26 26.71
N GLU A 203 15.52 -3.42 27.15
CA GLU A 203 16.24 -4.70 27.05
C GLU A 203 16.29 -5.25 25.62
N GLY A 204 15.25 -4.99 24.82
CA GLY A 204 15.13 -5.44 23.44
C GLY A 204 15.82 -4.53 22.44
N LEU A 205 16.27 -3.33 22.83
CA LEU A 205 16.99 -2.43 21.91
C LEU A 205 18.29 -3.07 21.44
N GLY A 206 18.56 -3.05 20.14
CA GLY A 206 19.72 -3.72 19.54
C GLY A 206 19.58 -5.24 19.38
N SER A 207 18.47 -5.83 19.82
CA SER A 207 18.19 -7.25 19.56
C SER A 207 17.58 -7.46 18.16
N PRO A 208 17.87 -8.59 17.49
CA PRO A 208 17.41 -8.83 16.13
C PRO A 208 15.91 -9.11 16.07
N ILE A 209 15.25 -8.48 15.10
CA ILE A 209 13.81 -8.57 14.89
C ILE A 209 13.48 -9.88 14.19
N LYS A 210 12.63 -10.69 14.81
CA LYS A 210 12.13 -11.92 14.19
C LYS A 210 11.01 -11.62 13.19
N THR A 211 10.96 -12.40 12.12
CA THR A 211 9.90 -12.30 11.11
C THR A 211 8.53 -12.53 11.73
N SER A 212 7.51 -11.79 11.24
CA SER A 212 6.11 -11.89 11.68
C SER A 212 5.87 -11.60 13.16
N THR A 213 6.85 -11.03 13.87
CA THR A 213 6.65 -10.58 15.25
C THR A 213 5.90 -9.27 15.32
N LYS A 214 5.10 -9.12 16.37
CA LYS A 214 4.33 -7.91 16.65
C LYS A 214 5.26 -6.84 17.22
N LEU A 215 5.26 -5.68 16.57
CA LEU A 215 6.09 -4.55 16.91
C LEU A 215 5.36 -3.23 16.60
N LEU A 216 5.96 -2.14 17.03
CA LEU A 216 5.54 -0.80 16.67
C LEU A 216 6.52 -0.24 15.63
N ILE A 217 5.99 0.36 14.58
CA ILE A 217 6.79 1.10 13.59
C ILE A 217 6.60 2.58 13.87
N LYS A 218 7.68 3.32 14.06
CA LYS A 218 7.66 4.73 14.46
C LYS A 218 8.37 5.58 13.42
N ASN A 219 7.79 6.72 13.08
CA ASN A 219 8.49 7.70 12.25
C ASN A 219 9.51 8.46 13.11
N CYS A 220 10.77 8.52 12.66
CA CYS A 220 11.85 9.09 13.46
C CYS A 220 11.71 10.60 13.70
N VAL A 221 11.12 11.34 12.75
CA VAL A 221 10.99 12.81 12.86
C VAL A 221 9.74 13.20 13.63
N ALA A 222 8.60 12.59 13.31
CA ALA A 222 7.33 12.94 13.92
C ALA A 222 7.14 12.36 15.33
N ASP A 223 7.99 11.42 15.74
CA ASP A 223 7.93 10.69 17.01
C ASP A 223 6.58 9.96 17.23
N LYS A 224 5.91 9.58 16.13
CA LYS A 224 4.60 8.94 16.13
C LYS A 224 4.64 7.56 15.49
N ASN A 225 3.85 6.65 16.03
CA ASN A 225 3.71 5.29 15.54
C ASN A 225 2.80 5.24 14.32
N LEU A 226 3.13 4.38 13.37
CA LEU A 226 2.25 3.99 12.28
C LEU A 226 0.95 3.46 12.85
N CYS A 227 -0.16 3.80 12.20
CA CYS A 227 -1.50 3.56 12.71
C CYS A 227 -2.49 3.28 11.59
N VAL A 228 -3.36 2.29 11.83
CA VAL A 228 -4.55 2.03 11.03
C VAL A 228 -5.65 3.03 11.38
N MET A 229 -6.23 3.70 10.38
CA MET A 229 -7.40 4.57 10.58
C MET A 229 -8.69 3.75 10.47
N ASN A 230 -8.98 2.92 11.48
CA ASN A 230 -10.05 1.91 11.42
C ASN A 230 -11.45 2.47 11.08
N GLN A 231 -11.70 3.74 11.36
CA GLN A 231 -12.97 4.41 11.03
C GLN A 231 -13.03 4.92 9.59
N SER A 232 -11.88 5.06 8.92
CA SER A 232 -11.72 5.68 7.60
C SER A 232 -11.49 4.61 6.54
N TRP A 233 -12.56 3.92 6.16
CA TRP A 233 -12.55 2.99 5.03
C TRP A 233 -12.99 3.70 3.76
N MET A 234 -12.29 3.43 2.66
CA MET A 234 -12.54 3.99 1.35
C MET A 234 -12.69 2.88 0.32
N GLN A 235 -13.63 3.07 -0.60
CA GLN A 235 -13.77 2.17 -1.75
C GLN A 235 -12.74 2.58 -2.80
N THR A 236 -11.83 1.68 -3.15
CA THR A 236 -10.86 1.89 -4.23
C THR A 236 -11.07 0.85 -5.32
N PHE A 237 -10.33 0.96 -6.42
CA PHE A 237 -10.31 -0.03 -7.50
C PHE A 237 -9.92 -1.44 -7.04
N PHE A 238 -9.21 -1.55 -5.92
CA PHE A 238 -8.76 -2.82 -5.36
C PHE A 238 -9.72 -3.38 -4.32
N GLY A 239 -10.84 -2.69 -4.06
CA GLY A 239 -11.84 -3.02 -3.06
C GLY A 239 -11.82 -2.05 -1.88
N PRO A 240 -12.43 -2.45 -0.75
CA PRO A 240 -12.45 -1.62 0.46
C PRO A 240 -11.04 -1.60 1.09
N GLU A 241 -10.46 -0.42 1.21
CA GLU A 241 -9.16 -0.20 1.84
C GLU A 241 -9.29 0.75 3.02
N CYS A 242 -8.40 0.59 4.00
CA CYS A 242 -8.40 1.37 5.22
C CYS A 242 -7.34 2.48 5.13
N GLY A 243 -7.65 3.64 5.70
CA GLY A 243 -6.67 4.72 5.82
C GLY A 243 -5.50 4.33 6.72
N VAL A 244 -4.34 4.97 6.49
CA VAL A 244 -3.14 4.82 7.31
C VAL A 244 -2.55 6.19 7.64
N THR A 245 -2.10 6.36 8.89
CA THR A 245 -1.52 7.61 9.41
C THR A 245 -0.45 7.30 10.45
N CYS A 246 0.17 8.33 11.02
CA CYS A 246 1.01 8.19 12.21
C CYS A 246 0.37 8.88 13.41
N ARG A 247 -0.07 8.10 14.40
CA ARG A 247 -0.67 8.57 15.65
C ARG A 247 -0.48 7.52 16.73
N ASN A 248 -0.28 7.95 17.96
CA ASN A 248 -0.17 7.05 19.11
C ASN A 248 -1.56 6.84 19.72
N TYR A 249 -2.15 5.67 19.52
CA TYR A 249 -3.34 5.22 20.25
C TYR A 249 -2.93 4.35 21.41
N VAL A 250 -3.21 4.85 22.61
CA VAL A 250 -2.94 4.16 23.87
C VAL A 250 -4.24 3.99 24.63
N ASP A 251 -4.37 2.84 25.27
CA ASP A 251 -5.46 2.55 26.19
C ASP A 251 -5.21 3.23 27.55
N ILE A 252 -6.19 3.17 28.46
CA ILE A 252 -6.14 3.67 29.84
C ILE A 252 -4.92 3.16 30.62
N HIS A 253 -4.41 1.98 30.26
CA HIS A 253 -3.22 1.36 30.84
C HIS A 253 -1.90 1.78 30.17
N LYS A 254 -1.90 2.82 29.32
CA LYS A 254 -0.76 3.30 28.53
C LYS A 254 -0.16 2.24 27.58
N ARG A 255 -0.91 1.20 27.26
CA ARG A 255 -0.52 0.17 26.28
C ARG A 255 -0.99 0.58 24.89
N CYS A 256 -0.19 0.32 23.87
CA CYS A 256 -0.58 0.58 22.49
C CYS A 256 -1.77 -0.31 22.09
N THR A 257 -2.74 0.28 21.39
CA THR A 257 -3.91 -0.45 20.88
C THR A 257 -3.56 -1.20 19.60
N ALA A 258 -4.43 -2.12 19.17
CA ALA A 258 -4.26 -2.94 17.96
C ALA A 258 -4.02 -2.11 16.68
N GLU A 259 -4.52 -0.87 16.63
CA GLU A 259 -4.34 0.03 15.48
C GLU A 259 -2.88 0.39 15.23
N ASN A 260 -2.02 0.32 16.25
CA ASN A 260 -0.60 0.60 16.15
C ASN A 260 0.29 -0.65 16.04
N ILE A 261 -0.28 -1.85 16.07
CA ILE A 261 0.47 -3.09 16.08
C ILE A 261 0.67 -3.56 14.63
N PHE A 262 1.93 -3.68 14.24
CA PHE A 262 2.32 -4.17 12.92
C PHE A 262 3.32 -5.33 13.05
N SER A 263 3.44 -6.10 11.98
CA SER A 263 4.47 -7.12 11.83
C SER A 263 5.15 -6.97 10.47
N LEU A 264 6.47 -7.16 10.47
CA LEU A 264 7.26 -7.26 9.25
C LEU A 264 7.27 -8.71 8.79
N VAL A 265 6.60 -8.99 7.68
CA VAL A 265 6.48 -10.34 7.11
C VAL A 265 7.47 -10.45 5.96
N SER A 266 8.48 -11.29 6.11
CA SER A 266 9.45 -11.62 5.06
C SER A 266 9.32 -13.07 4.59
N ASP A 267 8.62 -13.93 5.32
CA ASP A 267 8.40 -15.32 4.90
C ASP A 267 7.05 -15.46 4.21
N VAL A 268 7.02 -16.26 3.15
CA VAL A 268 5.75 -16.82 2.66
C VAL A 268 5.42 -17.95 3.63
N GLU A 269 4.44 -17.75 4.51
CA GLU A 269 3.71 -18.90 5.07
C GLU A 269 3.16 -19.65 3.85
N THR A 270 3.89 -20.68 3.43
CA THR A 270 3.38 -21.65 2.48
C THR A 270 2.15 -22.21 3.16
N LYS A 271 0.97 -21.75 2.75
CA LYS A 271 -0.28 -22.39 3.12
C LYS A 271 -0.11 -23.84 2.70
N THR A 272 0.19 -24.71 3.66
CA THR A 272 0.02 -26.14 3.53
C THR A 272 -1.40 -26.32 3.04
N LYS A 273 -1.54 -26.78 1.80
CA LYS A 273 -2.82 -27.24 1.28
C LYS A 273 -3.24 -28.41 2.17
N GLU A 274 -4.22 -28.18 3.03
CA GLU A 274 -5.11 -29.24 3.50
C GLU A 274 -6.19 -29.48 2.45
#